data_AF-A0A0D0IJW6-F1
#
_entry.id   AF-A0A0D0IJW6-F1
#
_cell.length_a   1.000
_cell.length_b   1.000
_cell.length_c   1.000
_cell.angle_alpha   90.00
_cell.angle_beta   90.00
_cell.angle_gamma   90.00
#
_symmetry.space_group_name_H-M   'P 1'
#
loop_
_entity.id
_entity.type
_entity.pdbx_description
1 polymer ?
#
loop_
_entity_poly.entity_id
_entity_poly.type
_entity_poly.pdbx_seq_one_letter_code
_entity_poly.pdbx_strand_id
1 'polypeptide(L)'
;MSTLEVTPSTLRTAAKVLGDAASGINDELEQLSNAADALRLAWEGDAQTAFDRSQTRLRARMEEHRAQLTAIAAQLAKLADNYGTADRNAARGLGGQ
;
A
#
# COMPACT_ATOMS: atom_id res chain seq x y z
N MET A 1 -26.94 12.63 -14.24
CA MET A 1 -26.27 11.55 -13.47
C MET A 1 -24.80 11.66 -13.78
N SER A 2 -24.03 12.27 -12.88
CA SER A 2 -22.58 12.43 -13.04
C SER A 2 -21.93 11.08 -12.80
N THR A 3 -21.91 10.24 -13.84
CA THR A 3 -21.10 9.03 -13.84
C THR A 3 -19.67 9.53 -13.70
N LEU A 4 -19.13 9.44 -12.48
CA LEU A 4 -17.70 9.61 -12.26
C LEU A 4 -17.01 8.65 -13.24
N GLU A 5 -16.50 9.19 -14.34
CA GLU A 5 -15.70 8.49 -15.35
C GLU A 5 -14.37 8.10 -14.71
N VAL A 6 -14.43 7.23 -13.70
CA VAL A 6 -13.24 6.55 -13.21
C VAL A 6 -12.94 5.49 -14.26
N THR A 7 -12.18 5.88 -15.28
CA THR A 7 -11.71 4.97 -16.31
C THR A 7 -10.90 3.85 -15.65
N PRO A 8 -10.99 2.58 -16.11
CA PRO A 8 -10.17 1.49 -15.59
C PRO A 8 -8.66 1.80 -15.62
N SER A 9 -8.23 2.68 -16.53
CA SER A 9 -6.88 3.25 -16.60
C SER A 9 -6.51 4.06 -15.35
N THR A 10 -7.42 4.90 -14.86
CA THR A 10 -7.24 5.74 -13.66
C THR A 10 -7.18 4.88 -12.40
N LEU A 11 -8.04 3.86 -12.30
CA LEU A 11 -8.00 2.87 -11.21
C LEU A 11 -6.70 2.08 -11.19
N ARG A 12 -6.22 1.62 -12.36
CA ARG A 12 -4.95 0.90 -12.47
C ARG A 12 -3.75 1.80 -12.12
N THR A 13 -3.80 3.06 -12.51
CA THR A 13 -2.78 4.06 -12.14
C THR A 13 -2.79 4.32 -10.64
N ALA A 14 -3.96 4.49 -10.02
CA ALA A 14 -4.09 4.64 -8.57
C ALA A 14 -3.56 3.42 -7.82
N ALA A 15 -3.89 2.20 -8.26
CA ALA A 15 -3.37 0.97 -7.67
C ALA A 15 -1.83 0.87 -7.77
N LYS A 16 -1.25 1.31 -8.90
CA LYS A 16 0.21 1.36 -9.08
C LYS A 16 0.85 2.38 -8.14
N VAL A 17 0.34 3.60 -8.09
CA VAL A 17 0.84 4.67 -7.19
C VAL A 17 0.76 4.23 -5.72
N LEU A 18 -0.31 3.56 -5.31
CA LEU A 18 -0.43 3.01 -3.96
C LEU A 18 0.57 1.89 -3.68
N GLY A 19 0.85 1.03 -4.67
CA GLY A 19 1.91 0.03 -4.58
C GLY A 19 3.31 0.64 -4.44
N ASP A 20 3.63 1.61 -5.30
CA ASP A 20 4.91 2.34 -5.26
C ASP A 20 5.08 3.09 -3.92
N ALA A 21 4.03 3.74 -3.42
CA ALA A 21 4.04 4.41 -2.11
C ALA A 21 4.25 3.41 -0.96
N ALA A 22 3.62 2.23 -1.01
CA ALA A 22 3.81 1.18 -0.01
C ALA A 22 5.26 0.63 -0.02
N SER A 23 5.88 0.50 -1.20
CA SER A 23 7.28 0.14 -1.34
C SER A 23 8.22 1.23 -0.79
N GLY A 24 7.96 2.50 -1.09
CA GLY A 24 8.77 3.61 -0.58
C GLY A 24 8.74 3.71 0.95
N ILE A 25 7.57 3.48 1.56
CA ILE A 25 7.46 3.40 3.03
C ILE A 25 8.34 2.28 3.59
N ASN A 26 8.47 1.14 2.89
CA ASN A 26 9.31 0.03 3.34
C ASN A 26 10.80 0.39 3.32
N ASP A 27 11.26 1.08 2.28
CA ASP A 27 12.65 1.53 2.17
C ASP A 27 13.00 2.57 3.26
N GLU A 28 12.10 3.52 3.53
CA GLU A 28 12.29 4.49 4.62
C GLU A 28 12.32 3.81 5.99
N LEU A 29 11.52 2.77 6.20
CA LEU A 29 11.52 2.00 7.44
C LEU A 29 12.77 1.17 7.64
N GLU A 30 13.31 0.60 6.56
CA GLU A 30 14.56 -0.14 6.61
C GLU A 30 15.72 0.81 6.97
N GLN A 31 15.74 2.01 6.38
CA GLN A 31 16.69 3.06 6.77
C GLN A 31 16.52 3.49 8.23
N LEU A 32 15.28 3.69 8.69
CA LEU A 32 15.00 4.05 10.08
C LEU A 32 15.45 2.94 11.03
N SER A 33 15.23 1.67 10.68
CA SER A 33 15.69 0.52 11.48
C SER A 33 17.21 0.46 11.55
N ASN A 34 17.91 0.68 10.43
CA ASN A 34 19.38 0.69 10.41
C ASN A 34 19.96 1.84 11.25
N ALA A 35 19.37 3.04 11.17
CA ALA A 35 19.74 4.17 12.01
C ALA A 35 19.44 3.90 13.49
N ALA A 36 18.31 3.24 13.78
CA ALA A 36 17.93 2.81 15.12
C ALA A 36 18.92 1.79 15.70
N ASP A 37 19.34 0.78 14.93
CA ASP A 37 20.33 -0.20 15.36
C ASP A 37 21.71 0.44 15.63
N ALA A 38 22.10 1.44 14.83
CA ALA A 38 23.32 2.20 15.08
C ALA A 38 23.24 3.03 16.39
N LEU A 39 22.10 3.66 16.66
CA LEU A 39 21.84 4.37 17.92
C LEU A 39 21.76 3.43 19.12
N ARG A 40 21.20 2.23 18.94
CA ARG A 40 21.12 1.18 19.96
C ARG A 40 22.49 0.72 20.44
N LEU A 41 23.48 0.67 19.55
CA LEU A 41 24.88 0.38 19.92
C LEU A 41 25.52 1.48 20.76
N ALA A 42 24.99 2.72 20.70
CA ALA A 42 25.47 3.85 21.47
C ALA A 42 24.76 4.03 22.83
N TRP A 43 23.62 3.36 23.05
CA TRP A 43 22.82 3.47 24.28
C TRP A 43 22.94 2.19 25.10
N GLU A 44 23.58 2.25 26.28
CA GLU A 44 23.68 1.10 27.20
C GLU A 44 22.55 1.09 28.25
N GLY A 45 22.09 -0.11 28.63
CA GLY A 45 21.21 -0.33 29.79
C GLY A 45 19.71 -0.14 29.54
N ASP A 46 19.00 0.54 30.45
CA ASP A 46 17.54 0.72 30.40
C ASP A 46 17.06 1.51 29.17
N ALA A 47 17.87 2.46 28.68
CA ALA A 47 17.58 3.22 27.47
C ALA A 47 17.53 2.31 26.23
N GLN A 48 18.40 1.29 26.18
CA GLN A 48 18.42 0.29 25.11
C GLN A 48 17.12 -0.52 25.09
N THR A 49 16.62 -0.93 26.27
CA THR A 49 15.39 -1.73 26.40
C THR A 49 14.14 -0.92 26.06
N ALA A 50 14.07 0.34 26.49
CA ALA A 50 12.96 1.23 26.15
C ALA A 50 12.91 1.53 24.64
N PHE A 51 14.07 1.67 24.02
CA PHE A 51 14.20 1.88 22.58
C PHE A 51 13.81 0.63 21.78
N ASP A 52 14.32 -0.55 22.14
CA ASP A 52 13.99 -1.83 21.50
C ASP A 52 12.47 -2.11 21.50
N ARG A 53 11.81 -1.84 22.64
CA ARG A 53 10.35 -1.94 22.75
C ARG A 53 9.61 -0.97 21.82
N SER A 54 10.13 0.26 21.68
CA SER A 54 9.52 1.28 20.81
C SER A 54 9.76 0.96 19.33
N GLN A 55 10.94 0.47 18.97
CA GLN A 55 11.29 0.01 17.64
C GLN A 55 10.42 -1.18 17.23
N THR A 56 10.25 -2.17 18.12
CA THR A 56 9.39 -3.33 17.86
C THR A 56 7.93 -2.92 17.61
N ARG A 57 7.38 -2.01 18.44
CA ARG A 57 6.02 -1.49 18.24
C ARG A 57 5.87 -0.72 16.94
N LEU A 58 6.87 0.11 16.60
CA LEU A 58 6.87 0.88 15.36
C LEU A 58 6.87 -0.06 14.15
N ARG A 59 7.74 -1.08 14.16
CA ARG A 59 7.81 -2.10 13.11
C ARG A 59 6.48 -2.84 12.93
N ALA A 60 5.83 -3.22 14.02
CA ALA A 60 4.53 -3.88 13.98
C ALA A 60 3.43 -2.98 13.37
N ARG A 61 3.34 -1.71 13.79
CA ARG A 61 2.36 -0.75 13.24
C ARG A 61 2.58 -0.50 11.76
N MET A 62 3.83 -0.47 11.34
CA MET A 62 4.19 -0.22 9.95
C MET A 62 3.91 -1.42 9.06
N GLU A 63 4.14 -2.64 9.54
CA GLU A 63 3.72 -3.87 8.87
C GLU A 63 2.19 -3.90 8.69
N GLU A 64 1.44 -3.49 9.71
CA GLU A 64 -0.03 -3.36 9.63
C GLU A 64 -0.45 -2.33 8.57
N HIS A 65 0.20 -1.16 8.55
CA HIS A 65 -0.06 -0.13 7.53
C HIS A 65 0.24 -0.61 6.11
N ARG A 66 1.35 -1.35 5.94
CA ARG A 66 1.72 -1.98 4.66
C ARG A 66 0.66 -2.97 4.20
N ALA A 67 0.19 -3.83 5.10
CA ALA A 67 -0.85 -4.79 4.80
C ALA A 67 -2.15 -4.09 4.38
N GLN A 68 -2.51 -2.98 5.03
CA GLN A 68 -3.67 -2.16 4.67
C GLN A 68 -3.53 -1.54 3.28
N LEU A 69 -2.39 -0.90 2.97
CA LEU A 69 -2.14 -0.32 1.64
C LEU A 69 -2.17 -1.39 0.54
N THR A 70 -1.58 -2.55 0.80
CA THR A 70 -1.60 -3.70 -0.13
C THR A 70 -3.02 -4.20 -0.35
N ALA A 71 -3.83 -4.30 0.71
CA ALA A 71 -5.24 -4.69 0.59
C ALA A 71 -6.07 -3.68 -0.22
N ILE A 72 -5.85 -2.38 0.00
CA ILE A 72 -6.50 -1.31 -0.77
C ILE A 72 -6.10 -1.39 -2.25
N ALA A 73 -4.81 -1.56 -2.55
CA ALA A 73 -4.32 -1.73 -3.91
C ALA A 73 -4.95 -2.96 -4.60
N ALA A 74 -5.07 -4.09 -3.88
CA ALA A 74 -5.73 -5.30 -4.39
C ALA A 74 -7.24 -5.09 -4.64
N GLN A 75 -7.93 -4.33 -3.79
CA GLN A 75 -9.34 -3.98 -4.00
C GLN A 75 -9.52 -3.07 -5.22
N LEU A 76 -8.64 -2.07 -5.41
CA LEU A 76 -8.63 -1.21 -6.59
C LEU A 76 -8.36 -1.99 -7.88
N ALA A 77 -7.43 -2.94 -7.84
CA ALA A 77 -7.16 -3.84 -8.98
C ALA A 77 -8.38 -4.71 -9.32
N LYS A 78 -9.05 -5.30 -8.32
CA LYS A 78 -10.30 -6.04 -8.50
C LYS A 78 -11.40 -5.15 -9.08
N LEU A 79 -11.53 -3.93 -8.59
CA LEU A 79 -12.53 -2.98 -9.10
C LEU A 79 -12.28 -2.61 -10.56
N ALA A 80 -11.02 -2.39 -10.95
CA ALA A 80 -10.63 -2.16 -12.34
C ALA A 80 -10.95 -3.36 -13.25
N ASP A 81 -10.72 -4.59 -12.79
CA ASP A 81 -11.03 -5.80 -13.56
C ASP A 81 -12.53 -6.00 -13.73
N ASN A 82 -13.30 -5.82 -12.66
CA ASN A 82 -14.77 -5.87 -12.68
C ASN A 82 -15.36 -4.83 -13.64
N TYR A 83 -14.87 -3.58 -13.60
CA TYR A 83 -15.28 -2.53 -14.53
C TYR A 83 -14.93 -2.87 -15.98
N GLY A 84 -13.71 -3.35 -16.24
CA GLY A 84 -13.30 -3.74 -17.59
C GLY A 84 -14.05 -4.96 -18.14
N THR A 85 -14.57 -5.82 -17.27
CA THR A 85 -15.43 -6.95 -17.66
C THR A 85 -16.87 -6.49 -17.91
N ALA A 86 -17.41 -5.61 -17.06
CA ALA A 86 -18.73 -5.02 -17.25
C ALA A 86 -18.83 -4.22 -18.56
N ASP A 87 -17.81 -3.42 -18.86
CA ASP A 87 -17.71 -2.64 -20.10
C ASP A 87 -17.65 -3.55 -21.35
N ARG A 88 -16.79 -4.59 -21.33
CA ARG A 88 -16.73 -5.58 -22.42
C ARG A 88 -18.06 -6.32 -22.63
N ASN A 89 -18.77 -6.64 -21.55
CA ASN A 89 -20.09 -7.29 -21.65
C ASN A 89 -21.15 -6.33 -22.19
N ALA A 90 -21.14 -5.05 -21.79
CA ALA A 90 -22.02 -4.02 -22.33
C ALA A 90 -21.75 -3.77 -23.82
N ALA A 91 -20.47 -3.67 -24.22
CA ALA A 91 -20.07 -3.51 -25.61
C ALA A 91 -20.49 -4.71 -26.49
N ARG A 92 -20.38 -5.95 -25.97
CA ARG A 92 -20.90 -7.15 -26.66
C ARG A 92 -22.43 -7.18 -26.75
N GLY A 93 -23.13 -6.72 -25.72
CA GLY A 93 -24.60 -6.64 -25.72
C GLY A 93 -25.17 -5.60 -26.68
N LEU A 94 -24.41 -4.53 -26.96
CA LEU A 94 -24.80 -3.46 -27.89
C LEU A 94 -24.34 -3.73 -29.33
N GLY A 95 -23.24 -4.46 -29.56
CA GLY A 95 -22.75 -4.83 -30.89
C GLY A 95 -23.42 -6.05 -31.52
N GLY A 96 -24.44 -6.61 -30.88
CA GLY A 96 -25.20 -7.78 -31.33
C GLY A 96 -26.60 -7.46 -31.89
N GLN A 97 -26.89 -6.21 -32.25
CA GLN A 97 -28.14 -5.78 -32.89
C GLN A 97 -27.88 -5.20 -34.28
#